data_AF-A0A7Z9CS56-F1
#
_entry.id   AF-A0A7Z9CS56-F1
#
_cell.length_a   1.000
_cell.length_b   1.000
_cell.length_c   1.000
_cell.angle_alpha   90.00
_cell.angle_beta   90.00
_cell.angle_gamma   90.00
#
_symmetry.space_group_name_H-M   'P 1'
#
loop_
_entity.id
_entity.type
_entity.pdbx_description
1 polymer ?
#
loop_
_entity_poly.entity_id
_entity_poly.type
_entity_poly.pdbx_seq_one_letter_code
_entity_poly.pdbx_strand_id
1 'polypeptide(L)'
;MSRLVVVSNRIAPPDDKKASAGGLAVGIMGALKAAGGLWFGWSGEIGDDSQPLKKVTQGNITWASFNLSEQDHDEYYNRFSNAVLWPAFHYRLDLVDFQREAWEGYQRVNATLADKLLPLIEPDDIVWIHDYHLLPLAHELRQRGVNNRVGFFLHIPFPTPEIFNALPPHAELLEQLCDYDLLGFQTESDRQAFLDCIAVQTRLTTRSGNAHVAWGKPFQTEVYPIGIDPDEIARSAKGPLPPKLAQLKSELKSVQNIFSVERLDYSKGLPERFLAYEALLEKYPSITARFATPRLPRPRAVMSRPTRISVTSWKPPPGALTASMVSWAGRRSTI
;
A
#
# COMPACT_ATOMS: atom_id res chain seq x y z
N MET A 1 -19.47 15.37 -14.25
CA MET A 1 -18.09 14.86 -14.09
C MET A 1 -18.17 13.35 -14.18
N SER A 2 -17.24 12.71 -14.89
CA SER A 2 -17.11 11.26 -14.88
C SER A 2 -16.93 10.76 -13.45
N ARG A 3 -17.59 9.66 -13.10
CA ARG A 3 -17.44 9.03 -11.79
C ARG A 3 -16.08 8.32 -11.71
N LEU A 4 -15.42 8.43 -10.57
CA LEU A 4 -14.14 7.76 -10.31
C LEU A 4 -14.40 6.36 -9.73
N VAL A 5 -13.80 5.34 -10.34
CA VAL A 5 -13.84 3.95 -9.87
C VAL A 5 -12.44 3.57 -9.42
N VAL A 6 -12.21 3.61 -8.10
CA VAL A 6 -10.95 3.21 -7.49
C VAL A 6 -10.96 1.71 -7.23
N VAL A 7 -9.89 1.02 -7.61
CA VAL A 7 -9.71 -0.42 -7.38
C VAL A 7 -8.39 -0.65 -6.63
N SER A 8 -8.46 -1.30 -5.47
CA SER A 8 -7.25 -1.66 -4.72
C SER A 8 -7.44 -2.99 -3.98
N ASN A 9 -6.34 -3.70 -3.74
CA ASN A 9 -6.42 -4.96 -3.00
C ASN A 9 -6.88 -4.76 -1.54
N ARG A 10 -6.57 -3.64 -0.89
CA ARG A 10 -7.09 -3.31 0.44
C ARG A 10 -7.92 -2.03 0.39
N ILE A 11 -9.10 -2.06 1.01
CA ILE A 11 -9.97 -0.89 1.20
C ILE A 11 -9.87 -0.39 2.65
N ALA A 12 -9.97 0.93 2.85
CA ALA A 12 -10.31 1.44 4.18
C ALA A 12 -11.78 1.12 4.45
N PRO A 13 -12.11 0.45 5.58
CA PRO A 13 -13.50 0.27 5.93
C PRO A 13 -14.19 1.64 6.10
N PRO A 14 -15.49 1.74 5.80
CA PRO A 14 -16.24 3.00 5.97
C PRO A 14 -16.30 3.47 7.44
N ASP A 15 -16.00 2.59 8.39
CA ASP A 15 -15.99 2.90 9.80
C ASP A 15 -14.58 3.39 10.19
N ASP A 16 -14.44 4.72 10.36
CA ASP A 16 -13.18 5.43 10.67
C ASP A 16 -12.41 4.81 11.86
N LYS A 17 -13.11 4.08 12.74
CA LYS A 17 -12.52 3.42 13.93
C LYS A 17 -11.68 2.18 13.62
N LYS A 18 -11.78 1.62 12.41
CA LYS A 18 -11.09 0.37 12.00
C LYS A 18 -10.07 0.59 10.87
N ALA A 19 -9.76 1.84 10.53
CA ALA A 19 -8.80 2.12 9.46
C ALA A 19 -7.44 1.48 9.77
N SER A 20 -7.01 0.57 8.89
CA SER A 20 -5.67 -0.01 8.91
C SER A 20 -4.63 1.08 8.58
N ALA A 21 -3.49 1.07 9.28
CA ALA A 21 -2.40 2.02 9.11
C ALA A 21 -1.60 1.77 7.80
N GLY A 22 -2.25 1.93 6.65
CA GLY A 22 -1.63 1.86 5.33
C GLY A 22 -1.70 3.21 4.63
N GLY A 23 -0.55 3.76 4.20
CA GLY A 23 -0.46 5.04 3.50
C GLY A 23 -1.33 5.11 2.23
N LEU A 24 -1.52 3.98 1.56
CA LEU A 24 -2.43 3.81 0.42
C LEU A 24 -3.84 4.31 0.71
N ALA A 25 -4.42 3.87 1.83
CA ALA A 25 -5.82 4.09 2.11
C ALA A 25 -6.12 5.56 2.46
N VAL A 26 -5.16 6.25 3.07
CA VAL A 26 -5.27 7.68 3.41
C VAL A 26 -5.27 8.54 2.14
N GLY A 27 -4.31 8.30 1.23
CA GLY A 27 -4.22 9.06 -0.03
C GLY A 27 -5.44 8.86 -0.93
N ILE A 28 -5.88 7.61 -1.11
CA ILE A 28 -7.08 7.28 -1.90
C ILE A 28 -8.34 7.93 -1.32
N MET A 29 -8.52 7.89 0.01
CA MET A 29 -9.69 8.47 0.66
C MET A 29 -9.77 9.99 0.45
N GLY A 30 -8.63 10.69 0.44
CA GLY A 30 -8.58 12.12 0.10
C GLY A 30 -9.12 12.41 -1.30
N ALA A 31 -8.67 11.64 -2.30
CA ALA A 31 -9.14 11.77 -3.68
C ALA A 31 -10.63 11.43 -3.82
N LEU A 32 -11.10 10.33 -3.20
CA LEU A 32 -12.50 9.92 -3.24
C LEU A 32 -13.44 10.89 -2.51
N LYS A 33 -13.02 11.49 -1.39
CA LYS A 33 -13.83 12.51 -0.70
C LYS A 33 -14.05 13.74 -1.59
N ALA A 34 -13.04 14.14 -2.35
CA ALA A 34 -13.11 15.29 -3.26
C ALA A 34 -13.94 15.01 -4.52
N ALA A 35 -13.75 13.85 -5.17
CA ALA A 35 -14.40 13.52 -6.43
C ALA A 35 -15.76 12.82 -6.28
N GLY A 36 -15.96 12.09 -5.18
CA GLY A 36 -16.99 11.05 -5.07
C GLY A 36 -16.67 9.85 -5.96
N GLY A 37 -17.36 8.72 -5.73
CA GLY A 37 -17.23 7.56 -6.61
C GLY A 37 -17.38 6.21 -5.95
N LEU A 38 -16.79 5.20 -6.60
CA LEU A 38 -16.81 3.81 -6.19
C LEU A 38 -15.41 3.39 -5.72
N TRP A 39 -15.31 2.73 -4.58
CA TRP A 39 -14.11 2.03 -4.14
C TRP A 39 -14.37 0.52 -4.09
N PHE A 40 -13.77 -0.19 -5.04
CA PHE A 40 -13.82 -1.64 -5.14
C PHE A 40 -12.55 -2.29 -4.57
N GLY A 41 -12.69 -3.37 -3.79
CA GLY A 41 -11.53 -4.07 -3.25
C GLY A 41 -11.86 -5.17 -2.23
N TRP A 42 -10.82 -5.84 -1.71
CA TRP A 42 -11.03 -6.95 -0.76
C TRP A 42 -11.50 -6.42 0.60
N SER A 43 -12.51 -7.07 1.17
CA SER A 43 -13.03 -6.80 2.52
C SER A 43 -12.00 -7.04 3.62
N GLY A 44 -11.02 -7.91 3.36
CA GLY A 44 -10.11 -8.44 4.36
C GLY A 44 -10.57 -9.75 5.00
N GLU A 45 -11.73 -10.26 4.60
CA GLU A 45 -12.28 -11.53 5.08
C GLU A 45 -11.98 -12.66 4.08
N ILE A 46 -11.60 -13.82 4.61
CA ILE A 46 -11.50 -15.06 3.85
C ILE A 46 -12.83 -15.78 4.00
N GLY A 47 -13.41 -16.23 2.88
CA GLY A 47 -14.70 -16.89 2.87
C GLY A 47 -15.17 -17.22 1.46
N ASP A 48 -16.45 -17.52 1.33
CA ASP A 48 -17.08 -17.84 0.05
C ASP A 48 -17.01 -16.64 -0.91
N ASP A 49 -16.21 -16.79 -1.97
CA ASP A 49 -15.98 -15.80 -3.01
C ASP A 49 -17.10 -15.77 -4.06
N SER A 50 -18.06 -16.71 -4.02
CA SER A 50 -19.26 -16.71 -4.87
C SER A 50 -20.32 -15.73 -4.38
N GLN A 51 -20.20 -15.24 -3.14
CA GLN A 51 -21.18 -14.31 -2.58
C GLN A 51 -21.23 -12.98 -3.36
N PRO A 52 -22.43 -12.35 -3.41
CA PRO A 52 -22.57 -11.02 -3.97
C PRO A 52 -21.65 -10.00 -3.28
N LEU A 53 -21.20 -9.01 -4.04
CA LEU A 53 -20.42 -7.90 -3.50
C LEU A 53 -21.20 -7.18 -2.39
N LYS A 54 -20.56 -6.97 -1.25
CA LYS A 54 -21.12 -6.17 -0.18
C LYS A 54 -20.95 -4.69 -0.53
N LYS A 55 -22.07 -3.98 -0.66
CA LYS A 55 -22.09 -2.55 -0.98
C LYS A 55 -22.46 -1.72 0.24
N VAL A 56 -21.70 -0.66 0.50
CA VAL A 56 -21.99 0.33 1.55
C VAL A 56 -21.81 1.71 0.94
N THR A 57 -22.74 2.63 1.17
CA THR A 57 -22.64 4.02 0.69
C THR A 57 -22.62 4.95 1.89
N GLN A 58 -21.64 5.86 1.94
CA GLN A 58 -21.55 6.93 2.93
C GLN A 58 -21.13 8.22 2.24
N GLY A 59 -21.93 9.27 2.40
CA GLY A 59 -21.73 10.51 1.67
C GLY A 59 -21.79 10.29 0.16
N ASN A 60 -20.77 10.74 -0.56
CA ASN A 60 -20.61 10.61 -2.02
C ASN A 60 -19.72 9.40 -2.43
N ILE A 61 -19.41 8.49 -1.50
CA ILE A 61 -18.55 7.33 -1.76
C ILE A 61 -19.37 6.05 -1.57
N THR A 62 -19.26 5.13 -2.52
CA THR A 62 -19.77 3.77 -2.41
C THR A 62 -18.60 2.79 -2.35
N TRP A 63 -18.58 1.89 -1.37
CA TRP A 63 -17.65 0.79 -1.27
C TRP A 63 -18.32 -0.46 -1.82
N ALA A 64 -17.61 -1.23 -2.63
CA ALA A 64 -18.03 -2.55 -3.09
C ALA A 64 -16.91 -3.56 -2.75
N SER A 65 -17.15 -4.40 -1.75
CA SER A 65 -16.14 -5.33 -1.26
C SER A 65 -16.44 -6.78 -1.61
N PHE A 66 -15.40 -7.54 -1.95
CA PHE A 66 -15.44 -8.98 -2.14
C PHE A 66 -14.67 -9.71 -1.03
N ASN A 67 -14.94 -11.00 -0.88
CA ASN A 67 -14.14 -11.93 -0.08
C ASN A 67 -13.24 -12.75 -1.01
N LEU A 68 -12.15 -13.28 -0.46
CA LEU A 68 -11.29 -14.24 -1.16
C LEU A 68 -11.52 -15.62 -0.56
N SER A 69 -11.54 -16.66 -1.39
CA SER A 69 -11.43 -18.03 -0.90
C SER A 69 -10.07 -18.25 -0.23
N GLU A 70 -9.95 -19.30 0.58
CA GLU A 70 -8.69 -19.62 1.26
C GLU A 70 -7.57 -19.91 0.26
N GLN A 71 -7.90 -20.61 -0.84
CA GLN A 71 -6.96 -20.90 -1.92
C GLN A 71 -6.52 -19.62 -2.63
N ASP A 72 -7.45 -18.74 -3.02
CA ASP A 72 -7.11 -17.49 -3.70
C ASP A 72 -6.31 -16.55 -2.78
N HIS A 73 -6.67 -16.48 -1.51
CA HIS A 73 -5.89 -15.72 -0.53
C HIS A 73 -4.44 -16.24 -0.44
N ASP A 74 -4.23 -17.56 -0.45
CA ASP A 74 -2.88 -18.11 -0.42
C ASP A 74 -2.10 -17.86 -1.72
N GLU A 75 -2.64 -18.26 -2.86
CA GLU A 75 -1.94 -18.23 -4.14
C GLU A 75 -1.70 -16.79 -4.63
N TYR A 76 -2.74 -15.94 -4.63
CA TYR A 76 -2.65 -14.57 -5.12
C TYR A 76 -2.03 -13.62 -4.10
N TYR A 77 -2.46 -13.64 -2.83
CA TYR A 77 -2.03 -12.64 -1.85
C TYR A 77 -0.76 -13.06 -1.11
N ASN A 78 -0.73 -14.23 -0.48
CA ASN A 78 0.44 -14.64 0.31
C ASN A 78 1.65 -14.98 -0.58
N ARG A 79 1.44 -15.77 -1.64
CA ARG A 79 2.52 -16.31 -2.47
C ARG A 79 2.91 -15.34 -3.58
N PHE A 80 2.11 -15.17 -4.62
CA PHE A 80 2.57 -14.38 -5.76
C PHE A 80 2.76 -12.89 -5.42
N SER A 81 1.77 -12.25 -4.78
CA SER A 81 1.90 -10.82 -4.44
C SER A 81 3.00 -10.57 -3.40
N ASN A 82 2.99 -11.29 -2.27
CA ASN A 82 3.86 -10.97 -1.13
C ASN A 82 5.14 -11.80 -1.01
N ALA A 83 5.24 -12.97 -1.66
CA ALA A 83 6.46 -13.79 -1.69
C ALA A 83 7.19 -13.75 -3.05
N VAL A 84 6.61 -13.16 -4.11
CA VAL A 84 7.28 -12.96 -5.40
C VAL A 84 7.43 -11.48 -5.74
N LEU A 85 6.31 -10.76 -5.95
CA LEU A 85 6.36 -9.37 -6.41
C LEU A 85 6.97 -8.44 -5.36
N TRP A 86 6.48 -8.50 -4.11
CA TRP A 86 6.99 -7.66 -3.03
C TRP A 86 8.51 -7.78 -2.82
N PRO A 87 9.11 -8.98 -2.65
CA PRO A 87 10.57 -9.09 -2.53
C PRO A 87 11.31 -8.63 -3.78
N ALA A 88 10.86 -9.02 -4.98
CA ALA A 88 11.54 -8.64 -6.22
C ALA A 88 11.58 -7.12 -6.43
N PHE A 89 10.45 -6.45 -6.19
CA PHE A 89 10.33 -4.99 -6.35
C PHE A 89 11.07 -4.22 -5.24
N HIS A 90 11.39 -4.88 -4.12
CA HIS A 90 12.25 -4.36 -3.06
C HIS A 90 13.71 -4.86 -3.16
N TYR A 91 14.13 -5.34 -4.34
CA TYR A 91 15.52 -5.75 -4.60
C TYR A 91 16.02 -6.90 -3.70
N ARG A 92 15.10 -7.78 -3.28
CA ARG A 92 15.36 -8.97 -2.44
C ARG A 92 15.07 -10.25 -3.20
N LEU A 93 15.77 -10.46 -4.31
CA LEU A 93 15.66 -11.70 -5.11
C LEU A 93 15.97 -12.96 -4.29
N ASP A 94 16.79 -12.84 -3.25
CA ASP A 94 17.10 -13.92 -2.30
C ASP A 94 15.87 -14.41 -1.50
N LEU A 95 14.80 -13.62 -1.45
CA LEU A 95 13.55 -13.93 -0.76
C LEU A 95 12.40 -14.28 -1.74
N VAL A 96 12.64 -14.25 -3.05
CA VAL A 96 11.61 -14.56 -4.04
C VAL A 96 11.35 -16.08 -4.04
N ASP A 97 10.10 -16.46 -3.80
CA ASP A 97 9.63 -17.85 -3.82
C ASP A 97 8.59 -18.04 -4.93
N PHE A 98 9.07 -18.24 -6.16
CA PHE A 98 8.21 -18.43 -7.31
C PHE A 98 7.73 -19.87 -7.44
N GLN A 99 6.40 -20.03 -7.53
CA GLN A 99 5.73 -21.30 -7.82
C GLN A 99 4.67 -21.06 -8.90
N ARG A 100 4.55 -21.97 -9.87
CA ARG A 100 3.66 -21.79 -11.02
C ARG A 100 2.19 -21.68 -10.61
N GLU A 101 1.79 -22.44 -9.61
CA GLU A 101 0.43 -22.44 -9.07
C GLU A 101 0.07 -21.07 -8.48
N ALA A 102 1.04 -20.40 -7.85
CA ALA A 102 0.84 -19.05 -7.32
C ALA A 102 0.64 -18.02 -8.46
N TRP A 103 1.38 -18.16 -9.56
CA TRP A 103 1.17 -17.34 -10.76
C TRP A 103 -0.21 -17.56 -11.37
N GLU A 104 -0.62 -18.81 -11.53
CA GLU A 104 -1.94 -19.17 -12.06
C GLU A 104 -3.07 -18.65 -11.15
N GLY A 105 -2.91 -18.74 -9.84
CA GLY A 105 -3.84 -18.15 -8.87
C GLY A 105 -3.88 -16.62 -8.94
N TYR A 106 -2.73 -15.97 -9.15
CA TYR A 106 -2.67 -14.52 -9.32
C TYR A 106 -3.44 -14.03 -10.56
N GLN A 107 -3.26 -14.70 -11.70
CA GLN A 107 -4.00 -14.44 -12.93
C GLN A 107 -5.50 -14.72 -12.76
N ARG A 108 -5.85 -15.88 -12.17
CA ARG A 108 -7.25 -16.29 -11.92
C ARG A 108 -8.00 -15.27 -11.06
N VAL A 109 -7.38 -14.79 -9.99
CA VAL A 109 -8.00 -13.78 -9.11
C VAL A 109 -8.21 -12.48 -9.88
N ASN A 110 -7.21 -11.97 -10.61
CA ASN A 110 -7.38 -10.75 -11.40
C ASN A 110 -8.51 -10.87 -12.44
N ALA A 111 -8.62 -12.00 -13.13
CA ALA A 111 -9.74 -12.29 -14.04
C ALA A 111 -11.09 -12.25 -13.31
N THR A 112 -11.18 -12.92 -12.16
CA THR A 112 -12.39 -12.96 -11.33
C THR A 112 -12.78 -11.56 -10.82
N LEU A 113 -11.79 -10.74 -10.46
CA LEU A 113 -12.02 -9.36 -10.04
C LEU A 113 -12.54 -8.51 -11.20
N ALA A 114 -12.03 -8.70 -12.41
CA ALA A 114 -12.56 -8.03 -13.60
C ALA A 114 -14.03 -8.42 -13.85
N ASP A 115 -14.38 -9.71 -13.71
CA ASP A 115 -15.77 -10.17 -13.83
C ASP A 115 -16.71 -9.55 -12.79
N LYS A 116 -16.25 -9.41 -11.54
CA LYS A 116 -17.02 -8.78 -10.47
C LYS A 116 -17.14 -7.26 -10.63
N LEU A 117 -16.12 -6.62 -11.20
CA LEU A 117 -16.09 -5.17 -11.40
C LEU A 117 -16.88 -4.74 -12.64
N LEU A 118 -16.88 -5.53 -13.72
CA LEU A 118 -17.56 -5.23 -14.98
C LEU A 118 -19.00 -4.73 -14.84
N PRO A 119 -19.92 -5.37 -14.08
CA PRO A 119 -21.30 -4.90 -13.94
C PRO A 119 -21.44 -3.61 -13.12
N LEU A 120 -20.34 -3.13 -12.52
CA LEU A 120 -20.31 -1.87 -11.77
C LEU A 120 -19.78 -0.70 -12.60
N ILE A 121 -19.11 -0.96 -13.73
CA ILE A 121 -18.53 0.09 -14.58
C ILE A 121 -19.60 0.68 -15.50
N GLU A 122 -19.66 2.00 -15.56
CA GLU A 122 -20.48 2.78 -16.47
C GLU A 122 -19.62 3.33 -17.64
N PRO A 123 -20.20 3.59 -18.83
CA PRO A 123 -19.42 3.97 -20.02
C PRO A 123 -18.49 5.19 -19.86
N ASP A 124 -18.86 6.14 -19.01
CA ASP A 124 -18.11 7.39 -18.81
C ASP A 124 -17.18 7.36 -17.58
N ASP A 125 -17.10 6.22 -16.87
CA ASP A 125 -16.25 6.09 -15.68
C ASP A 125 -14.76 6.25 -16.03
N ILE A 126 -14.02 6.78 -15.06
CA ILE A 126 -12.55 6.72 -15.03
C ILE A 126 -12.17 5.65 -14.00
N VAL A 127 -11.49 4.60 -14.45
CA VAL A 127 -11.04 3.51 -13.58
C VAL A 127 -9.59 3.79 -13.16
N TRP A 128 -9.33 3.73 -11.86
CA TRP A 128 -8.01 3.95 -11.29
C TRP A 128 -7.61 2.78 -10.39
N ILE A 129 -6.64 2.00 -10.87
CA ILE A 129 -6.20 0.75 -10.26
C ILE A 129 -4.90 1.00 -9.49
N HIS A 130 -4.81 0.44 -8.29
CA HIS A 130 -3.67 0.66 -7.41
C HIS A 130 -2.94 -0.62 -7.03
N ASP A 131 -1.63 -0.51 -7.16
CA ASP A 131 -0.62 -1.35 -6.54
C ASP A 131 -0.37 -2.73 -7.18
N TYR A 132 0.76 -3.34 -6.80
CA TYR A 132 1.34 -4.55 -7.41
C TYR A 132 0.46 -5.81 -7.39
N HIS A 133 -0.63 -5.81 -6.65
CA HIS A 133 -1.56 -6.93 -6.64
C HIS A 133 -2.39 -7.02 -7.93
N LEU A 134 -2.53 -5.91 -8.65
CA LEU A 134 -3.49 -5.73 -9.73
C LEU A 134 -2.81 -5.38 -11.07
N LEU A 135 -1.56 -5.79 -11.26
CA LEU A 135 -0.82 -5.54 -12.52
C LEU A 135 -1.60 -6.03 -13.76
N PRO A 136 -2.26 -7.21 -13.76
CA PRO A 136 -3.00 -7.72 -14.92
C PRO A 136 -4.40 -7.11 -15.10
N LEU A 137 -4.91 -6.34 -14.15
CA LEU A 137 -6.35 -6.05 -14.11
C LEU A 137 -6.85 -5.25 -15.33
N ALA A 138 -6.07 -4.31 -15.87
CA ALA A 138 -6.44 -3.64 -17.12
C ALA A 138 -6.55 -4.61 -18.29
N HIS A 139 -5.60 -5.54 -18.44
CA HIS A 139 -5.64 -6.57 -19.47
C HIS A 139 -6.94 -7.37 -19.41
N GLU A 140 -7.30 -7.83 -18.21
CA GLU A 140 -8.54 -8.58 -17.98
C GLU A 140 -9.81 -7.77 -18.29
N LEU A 141 -9.81 -6.47 -17.99
CA LEU A 141 -10.90 -5.56 -18.36
C LEU A 141 -10.98 -5.33 -19.87
N ARG A 142 -9.84 -5.18 -20.57
CA ARG A 142 -9.82 -5.03 -22.04
C ARG A 142 -10.35 -6.27 -22.74
N GLN A 143 -9.99 -7.46 -22.28
CA GLN A 143 -10.53 -8.72 -22.83
C GLN A 143 -12.06 -8.80 -22.73
N ARG A 144 -12.66 -8.12 -21.74
CA ARG A 144 -14.12 -8.04 -21.53
C ARG A 144 -14.79 -6.85 -22.23
N GLY A 145 -14.06 -6.13 -23.08
CA GLY A 145 -14.59 -5.03 -23.88
C GLY A 145 -14.72 -3.69 -23.13
N VAL A 146 -14.07 -3.54 -21.97
CA VAL A 146 -14.05 -2.27 -21.24
C VAL A 146 -13.12 -1.29 -21.97
N ASN A 147 -13.70 -0.23 -22.51
CA ASN A 147 -12.98 0.83 -23.25
C ASN A 147 -12.85 2.14 -22.46
N ASN A 148 -13.21 2.13 -21.17
CA ASN A 148 -13.01 3.25 -20.26
C ASN A 148 -11.54 3.66 -20.17
N ARG A 149 -11.29 4.88 -19.71
CA ARG A 149 -9.93 5.29 -19.33
C ARG A 149 -9.52 4.54 -18.06
N VAL A 150 -8.43 3.80 -18.13
CA VAL A 150 -7.90 2.98 -17.03
C VAL A 150 -6.47 3.44 -16.71
N GLY A 151 -6.31 4.04 -15.53
CA GLY A 151 -5.00 4.40 -14.99
C GLY A 151 -4.52 3.38 -13.96
N PHE A 152 -3.20 3.20 -13.88
CA PHE A 152 -2.51 2.43 -12.84
C PHE A 152 -1.62 3.34 -12.00
N PHE A 153 -1.50 3.07 -10.71
CA PHE A 153 -0.46 3.69 -9.88
C PHE A 153 0.23 2.65 -9.00
N LEU A 154 1.56 2.55 -9.13
CA LEU A 154 2.39 1.66 -8.33
C LEU A 154 2.89 2.37 -7.07
N HIS A 155 2.59 1.80 -5.89
CA HIS A 155 2.97 2.43 -4.61
C HIS A 155 4.35 2.00 -4.12
N ILE A 156 4.87 0.90 -4.63
CA ILE A 156 6.19 0.35 -4.33
C ILE A 156 7.19 0.72 -5.44
N PRO A 157 8.51 0.53 -5.23
CA PRO A 157 9.48 0.79 -6.29
C PRO A 157 9.27 -0.11 -7.50
N PHE A 158 9.68 0.34 -8.68
CA PHE A 158 9.78 -0.53 -9.86
C PHE A 158 11.25 -0.94 -10.03
N PRO A 159 11.58 -2.24 -10.05
CA PRO A 159 12.96 -2.70 -10.08
C PRO A 159 13.62 -2.54 -11.46
N THR A 160 14.94 -2.37 -11.51
CA THR A 160 15.68 -2.32 -12.79
C THR A 160 15.59 -3.62 -13.57
N PRO A 161 15.87 -3.62 -14.89
CA PRO A 161 15.75 -4.83 -15.74
C PRO A 161 16.48 -6.06 -15.20
N GLU A 162 17.66 -5.88 -14.61
CA GLU A 162 18.49 -6.96 -14.06
C GLU A 162 17.78 -7.73 -12.94
N ILE A 163 16.92 -7.03 -12.19
CA ILE A 163 16.13 -7.61 -11.11
C ILE A 163 14.77 -8.08 -11.64
N PHE A 164 14.09 -7.25 -12.44
CA PHE A 164 12.75 -7.57 -12.94
C PHE A 164 12.76 -8.81 -13.84
N ASN A 165 13.76 -8.95 -14.72
CA ASN A 165 13.87 -10.07 -15.66
C ASN A 165 14.16 -11.41 -14.96
N ALA A 166 14.52 -11.41 -13.66
CA ALA A 166 14.65 -12.62 -12.88
C ALA A 166 13.27 -13.27 -12.55
N LEU A 167 12.18 -12.51 -12.66
CA LEU A 167 10.83 -13.04 -12.50
C LEU A 167 10.48 -13.95 -13.69
N PRO A 168 10.06 -15.21 -13.49
CA PRO A 168 9.72 -16.08 -14.60
C PRO A 168 8.63 -15.53 -15.56
N PRO A 169 7.55 -14.86 -15.09
CA PRO A 169 6.53 -14.28 -15.97
C PRO A 169 6.77 -12.80 -16.32
N HIS A 170 8.01 -12.29 -16.26
CA HIS A 170 8.31 -10.86 -16.46
C HIS A 170 7.77 -10.29 -17.77
N ALA A 171 7.93 -11.00 -18.88
CA ALA A 171 7.49 -10.52 -20.20
C ALA A 171 5.96 -10.39 -20.28
N GLU A 172 5.23 -11.37 -19.74
CA GLU A 172 3.76 -11.37 -19.71
C GLU A 172 3.22 -10.22 -18.83
N LEU A 173 3.84 -10.00 -17.66
CA LEU A 173 3.49 -8.88 -16.79
C LEU A 173 3.70 -7.51 -17.47
N LEU A 174 4.81 -7.31 -18.19
CA LEU A 174 5.08 -6.05 -18.89
C LEU A 174 4.08 -5.82 -20.05
N GLU A 175 3.76 -6.87 -20.79
CA GLU A 175 2.78 -6.78 -21.87
C GLU A 175 1.38 -6.42 -21.35
N GLN A 176 0.97 -7.01 -20.22
CA GLN A 176 -0.30 -6.70 -19.55
C GLN A 176 -0.34 -5.28 -18.96
N LEU A 177 0.78 -4.80 -18.42
CA LEU A 177 0.89 -3.42 -17.94
C LEU A 177 0.71 -2.39 -19.06
N CYS A 178 1.02 -2.74 -20.30
CA CYS A 178 0.79 -1.86 -21.45
C CYS A 178 -0.68 -1.75 -21.88
N ASP A 179 -1.62 -2.47 -21.23
CA ASP A 179 -3.07 -2.31 -21.47
C ASP A 179 -3.71 -1.15 -20.67
N TYR A 180 -2.93 -0.54 -19.76
CA TYR A 180 -3.30 0.70 -19.08
C TYR A 180 -3.11 1.92 -20.00
N ASP A 181 -4.00 2.91 -19.90
CA ASP A 181 -3.87 4.16 -20.64
C ASP A 181 -2.80 5.08 -20.02
N LEU A 182 -2.64 5.02 -18.69
CA LEU A 182 -1.69 5.80 -17.91
C LEU A 182 -1.09 4.94 -16.79
N LEU A 183 0.24 4.89 -16.70
CA LEU A 183 0.97 4.27 -15.59
C LEU A 183 1.69 5.35 -14.76
N GLY A 184 1.29 5.46 -13.50
CA GLY A 184 1.89 6.38 -12.54
C GLY A 184 2.86 5.69 -11.59
N PHE A 185 3.97 6.37 -11.28
CA PHE A 185 5.02 5.89 -10.38
C PHE A 185 5.36 6.90 -9.29
N GLN A 186 6.00 6.45 -8.21
CA GLN A 186 6.41 7.31 -7.10
C GLN A 186 7.59 8.21 -7.47
N THR A 187 8.56 7.68 -8.23
CA THR A 187 9.78 8.41 -8.60
C THR A 187 10.11 8.28 -10.08
N GLU A 188 10.96 9.19 -10.57
CA GLU A 188 11.47 9.14 -11.93
C GLU A 188 12.33 7.89 -12.18
N SER A 189 13.06 7.41 -11.16
CA SER A 189 13.84 6.17 -11.25
C SER A 189 12.94 4.96 -11.51
N ASP A 190 11.79 4.88 -10.84
CA ASP A 190 10.81 3.80 -11.04
C ASP A 190 10.23 3.85 -12.46
N ARG A 191 9.85 5.05 -12.91
CA ARG A 191 9.32 5.27 -14.26
C ARG A 191 10.33 4.86 -15.33
N GLN A 192 11.59 5.28 -15.17
CA GLN A 192 12.66 4.93 -16.11
C GLN A 192 12.95 3.42 -16.09
N ALA A 193 13.03 2.80 -14.91
CA ALA A 193 13.24 1.36 -14.80
C ALA A 193 12.16 0.53 -15.51
N PHE A 194 10.90 0.96 -15.43
CA PHE A 194 9.80 0.35 -16.18
C PHE A 194 10.00 0.45 -17.70
N LEU A 195 10.36 1.64 -18.22
CA LEU A 195 10.62 1.83 -19.64
C LEU A 195 11.82 1.01 -20.12
N ASP A 196 12.88 0.92 -19.31
CA ASP A 196 14.05 0.11 -19.60
C ASP A 196 13.69 -1.39 -19.65
N CYS A 197 12.83 -1.87 -18.73
CA CYS A 197 12.34 -3.24 -18.75
C CYS A 197 11.56 -3.54 -20.03
N ILE A 198 10.69 -2.62 -20.49
CA ILE A 198 9.97 -2.79 -21.76
C ILE A 198 10.94 -2.79 -22.95
N ALA A 199 11.90 -1.86 -22.98
CA ALA A 199 12.84 -1.71 -24.09
C ALA A 199 13.75 -2.95 -24.28
N VAL A 200 14.00 -3.71 -23.21
CA VAL A 200 14.72 -5.00 -23.29
C VAL A 200 13.85 -6.10 -23.93
N GLN A 201 12.53 -6.07 -23.70
CA GLN A 201 11.62 -7.12 -24.16
C GLN A 201 11.04 -6.87 -25.56
N THR A 202 10.85 -5.61 -25.94
CA THR A 202 10.22 -5.24 -27.20
C THR A 202 10.65 -3.86 -27.67
N ARG A 203 10.28 -3.50 -28.90
CA ARG A 203 10.50 -2.16 -29.43
C ARG A 203 9.58 -1.17 -28.72
N LEU A 204 10.15 -0.38 -27.82
CA LEU A 204 9.51 0.79 -27.21
C LEU A 204 9.70 2.02 -28.12
N THR A 205 8.60 2.68 -28.50
CA THR A 205 8.65 3.94 -29.25
C THR A 205 8.02 5.06 -28.45
N THR A 206 8.79 6.09 -28.11
CA THR A 206 8.28 7.31 -27.47
C THR A 206 7.93 8.31 -28.56
N ARG A 207 6.65 8.74 -28.61
CA ARG A 207 6.16 9.67 -29.66
C ARG A 207 6.44 11.12 -29.30
N SER A 208 5.93 11.56 -28.14
CA SER A 208 6.11 12.90 -27.61
C SER A 208 5.93 12.90 -26.09
N GLY A 209 6.83 13.56 -25.38
CA GLY A 209 6.84 13.61 -23.91
C GLY A 209 6.75 12.22 -23.31
N ASN A 210 5.67 12.00 -22.57
CA ASN A 210 5.41 10.82 -21.77
C ASN A 210 4.52 9.75 -22.45
N ALA A 211 4.30 9.87 -23.77
CA ALA A 211 3.49 8.94 -24.55
C ALA A 211 4.33 7.90 -25.30
N HIS A 212 4.02 6.63 -25.07
CA HIS A 212 4.78 5.48 -25.55
C HIS A 212 3.90 4.50 -26.32
N VAL A 213 4.55 3.66 -27.13
CA VAL A 213 3.93 2.51 -27.78
C VAL A 213 4.85 1.30 -27.63
N ALA A 214 4.32 0.21 -27.10
CA ALA A 214 4.98 -1.11 -27.01
C ALA A 214 3.94 -2.20 -27.29
N TRP A 215 4.33 -3.31 -27.94
CA TRP A 215 3.38 -4.36 -28.39
C TRP A 215 2.18 -3.83 -29.20
N GLY A 216 2.34 -2.69 -29.89
CA GLY A 216 1.25 -2.03 -30.61
C GLY A 216 0.24 -1.29 -29.71
N LYS A 217 0.42 -1.31 -28.39
CA LYS A 217 -0.46 -0.70 -27.39
C LYS A 217 0.06 0.71 -27.03
N PRO A 218 -0.75 1.77 -27.19
CA PRO A 218 -0.38 3.10 -26.74
C PRO A 218 -0.67 3.28 -25.25
N PHE A 219 0.29 3.86 -24.50
CA PHE A 219 0.14 4.19 -23.09
C PHE A 219 0.94 5.44 -22.72
N GLN A 220 0.63 6.05 -21.57
CA GLN A 220 1.40 7.15 -21.00
C GLN A 220 2.07 6.75 -19.69
N THR A 221 3.19 7.37 -19.34
CA THR A 221 3.84 7.20 -18.03
C THR A 221 4.03 8.54 -17.33
N GLU A 222 3.87 8.60 -16.01
CA GLU A 222 4.11 9.86 -15.28
C GLU A 222 4.52 9.60 -13.82
N VAL A 223 5.14 10.60 -13.19
CA VAL A 223 5.55 10.53 -11.78
C VAL A 223 4.59 11.33 -10.91
N TYR A 224 3.99 10.67 -9.91
CA TYR A 224 3.11 11.28 -8.92
C TYR A 224 3.54 10.88 -7.50
N PRO A 225 4.53 11.55 -6.89
CA PRO A 225 4.98 11.22 -5.55
C PRO A 225 3.83 11.40 -4.55
N ILE A 226 3.46 10.33 -3.84
CA ILE A 226 2.32 10.39 -2.91
C ILE A 226 2.65 11.29 -1.71
N GLY A 227 1.73 12.20 -1.39
CA GLY A 227 1.84 13.12 -0.27
C GLY A 227 1.04 12.71 0.96
N ILE A 228 1.01 13.62 1.93
CA ILE A 228 0.18 13.58 3.13
C ILE A 228 -0.63 14.87 3.22
N ASP A 229 -1.64 14.94 4.11
CA ASP A 229 -2.25 16.20 4.52
C ASP A 229 -1.44 16.80 5.70
N PRO A 230 -0.54 17.78 5.45
CA PRO A 230 0.30 18.33 6.50
C PRO A 230 -0.50 19.11 7.55
N ASP A 231 -1.63 19.74 7.17
CA ASP A 231 -2.42 20.57 8.06
C ASP A 231 -3.29 19.73 8.99
N GLU A 232 -3.85 18.61 8.50
CA GLU A 232 -4.52 17.62 9.35
C GLU A 232 -3.56 17.00 10.37
N ILE A 233 -2.34 16.64 9.95
CA ILE A 233 -1.32 16.08 10.84
C ILE A 233 -0.88 17.12 11.88
N ALA A 234 -0.66 18.37 11.48
CA ALA A 234 -0.27 19.44 12.39
C ALA A 234 -1.38 19.75 13.42
N ARG A 235 -2.65 19.73 13.02
CA ARG A 235 -3.80 19.87 13.94
C ARG A 235 -3.87 18.70 14.92
N SER A 236 -3.76 17.47 14.42
CA SER A 236 -3.81 16.25 15.24
C SER A 236 -2.67 16.18 16.25
N ALA A 237 -1.46 16.59 15.85
CA ALA A 237 -0.28 16.63 16.72
C ALA A 237 -0.38 17.65 17.87
N LYS A 238 -1.21 18.71 17.71
CA LYS A 238 -1.49 19.71 18.76
C LYS A 238 -2.60 19.30 19.71
N GLY A 239 -3.32 18.21 19.41
CA GLY A 239 -4.39 17.69 20.25
C GLY A 239 -3.91 17.26 21.64
N PRO A 240 -4.82 17.14 22.62
CA PRO A 240 -4.47 16.66 23.94
C PRO A 240 -3.94 15.22 23.85
N LEU A 241 -2.84 14.95 24.55
CA LEU A 241 -2.34 13.58 24.70
C LEU A 241 -3.33 12.77 25.55
N PRO A 242 -3.62 11.51 25.20
CA PRO A 242 -4.30 10.58 26.08
C PRO A 242 -3.62 10.53 27.47
N PRO A 243 -4.37 10.35 28.57
CA PRO A 243 -3.82 10.41 29.93
C PRO A 243 -2.55 9.58 30.15
N LYS A 244 -2.50 8.38 29.57
CA LYS A 244 -1.33 7.48 29.63
C LYS A 244 -0.09 8.04 28.93
N LEU A 245 -0.26 8.70 27.77
CA LEU A 245 0.85 9.34 27.06
C LEU A 245 1.27 10.65 27.71
N ALA A 246 0.34 11.38 28.32
CA ALA A 246 0.67 12.56 29.12
C ALA A 246 1.52 12.19 30.35
N GLN A 247 1.19 11.08 31.02
CA GLN A 247 1.99 10.53 32.10
C GLN A 247 3.38 10.12 31.61
N LEU A 248 3.47 9.32 30.54
CA LEU A 248 4.75 8.89 29.95
C LEU A 248 5.63 10.08 29.56
N LYS A 249 5.03 11.12 28.97
CA LYS A 249 5.74 12.37 28.64
C LYS A 249 6.31 13.04 29.89
N SER A 250 5.59 13.01 31.02
CA SER A 250 6.09 13.55 32.29
C SER A 250 7.24 12.72 32.87
N GLU A 251 7.17 11.40 32.75
CA GLU A 251 8.22 10.47 33.21
C GLU A 251 9.52 10.61 32.39
N LEU A 252 9.41 10.92 31.10
CA LEU A 252 10.53 11.03 30.16
C LEU A 252 11.05 12.47 29.97
N LYS A 253 10.68 13.43 30.84
CA LYS A 253 10.99 14.88 30.67
C LYS A 253 12.47 15.22 30.51
N SER A 254 13.37 14.44 31.13
CA SER A 254 14.83 14.67 31.09
C SER A 254 15.54 13.85 30.01
N VAL A 255 14.78 13.17 29.16
CA VAL A 255 15.27 12.15 28.23
C VAL A 255 14.86 12.51 26.81
N GLN A 256 15.82 12.45 25.89
CA GLN A 256 15.55 12.56 24.46
C GLN A 256 14.99 11.23 23.94
N ASN A 257 13.98 11.30 23.08
CA ASN A 257 13.30 10.13 22.54
C ASN A 257 13.57 10.00 21.04
N ILE A 258 14.07 8.84 20.64
CA ILE A 258 14.13 8.42 19.23
C ILE A 258 12.95 7.49 19.01
N PHE A 259 12.15 7.74 17.97
CA PHE A 259 10.96 6.96 17.69
C PHE A 259 10.91 6.56 16.21
N SER A 260 10.44 5.34 15.95
CA SER A 260 10.27 4.79 14.62
C SER A 260 8.93 4.06 14.55
N VAL A 261 8.19 4.24 13.47
CA VAL A 261 6.92 3.55 13.22
C VAL A 261 6.93 2.99 11.82
N GLU A 262 6.86 1.68 11.71
CA GLU A 262 6.69 0.98 10.46
C GLU A 262 6.09 -0.40 10.70
N ARG A 263 5.70 -1.06 9.61
CA ARG A 263 5.38 -2.49 9.65
C ARG A 263 6.65 -3.29 9.91
N LEU A 264 6.49 -4.44 10.55
CA LEU A 264 7.55 -5.44 10.71
C LEU A 264 7.79 -6.12 9.36
N ASP A 265 8.60 -5.49 8.51
CA ASP A 265 8.87 -5.91 7.14
C ASP A 265 10.36 -5.78 6.85
N TYR A 266 10.93 -6.72 6.08
CA TYR A 266 12.36 -6.75 5.80
C TYR A 266 12.84 -5.56 4.95
N SER A 267 11.95 -4.90 4.20
CA SER A 267 12.26 -3.67 3.45
C SER A 267 12.68 -2.50 4.36
N LYS A 268 12.50 -2.63 5.68
CA LYS A 268 12.68 -1.54 6.63
C LYS A 268 14.04 -1.51 7.32
N GLY A 269 14.86 -2.54 7.15
CA GLY A 269 16.21 -2.59 7.74
C GLY A 269 16.20 -2.44 9.27
N LEU A 270 15.21 -3.04 9.94
CA LEU A 270 15.07 -2.97 11.39
C LEU A 270 16.30 -3.52 12.14
N PRO A 271 16.91 -4.65 11.72
CA PRO A 271 18.15 -5.12 12.33
C PRO A 271 19.26 -4.09 12.25
N GLU A 272 19.48 -3.50 11.07
CA GLU A 272 20.51 -2.49 10.84
C GLU A 272 20.26 -1.24 11.68
N ARG A 273 19.00 -0.84 11.86
CA ARG A 273 18.65 0.30 12.72
C ARG A 273 18.96 0.04 14.19
N PHE A 274 18.70 -1.17 14.69
CA PHE A 274 19.08 -1.52 16.06
C PHE A 274 20.60 -1.61 16.24
N LEU A 275 21.33 -2.14 15.26
CA LEU A 275 22.79 -2.13 15.26
C LEU A 275 23.35 -0.70 15.23
N ALA A 276 22.74 0.20 14.45
CA ALA A 276 23.12 1.60 14.44
C ALA A 276 22.86 2.29 15.79
N TYR A 277 21.75 1.94 16.46
CA TYR A 277 21.45 2.44 17.80
C TYR A 277 22.42 1.88 18.85
N GLU A 278 22.80 0.60 18.76
CA GLU A 278 23.84 0.00 19.60
C GLU A 278 25.18 0.72 19.41
N ALA A 279 25.64 0.87 18.16
CA ALA A 279 26.87 1.57 17.82
C ALA A 279 26.88 3.03 18.28
N LEU A 280 25.72 3.71 18.22
CA LEU A 280 25.55 5.06 18.75
C LEU A 280 25.82 5.12 20.26
N LEU A 281 25.25 4.18 21.03
CA LEU A 281 25.45 4.09 22.48
C LEU A 281 26.90 3.72 22.84
N GLU A 282 27.54 2.84 22.07
CA GLU A 282 28.94 2.46 22.28
C GLU A 282 29.91 3.60 21.99
N LYS A 283 29.72 4.31 20.88
CA LYS A 283 30.63 5.38 20.43
C LYS A 283 30.47 6.68 21.21
N TYR A 284 29.28 6.93 21.76
CA TYR A 284 28.99 8.15 22.52
C TYR A 284 28.43 7.83 23.91
N PRO A 285 29.22 7.27 24.84
CA PRO A 285 28.71 6.82 26.15
C PRO A 285 28.02 7.92 27.00
N SER A 286 28.34 9.20 26.74
CA SER A 286 27.73 10.36 27.40
C SER A 286 26.23 10.51 27.13
N ILE A 287 25.70 9.88 26.07
CA ILE A 287 24.27 9.91 25.73
C ILE A 287 23.47 8.79 26.41
N THR A 288 24.13 7.78 26.98
CA THR A 288 23.48 6.61 27.60
C THR A 288 22.58 6.98 28.78
N ALA A 289 22.85 8.11 29.45
CA ALA A 289 22.00 8.67 30.50
C ALA A 289 20.87 9.58 29.98
N ARG A 290 20.84 9.88 28.67
CA ARG A 290 19.93 10.84 28.03
C ARG A 290 18.91 10.22 27.08
N PHE A 291 19.02 8.93 26.72
CA PHE A 291 18.04 8.22 25.90
C PHE A 291 17.43 7.04 26.65
N ALA A 292 16.10 6.97 26.72
CA ALA A 292 15.38 5.83 27.29
C ALA A 292 14.81 4.98 26.16
N THR A 293 15.12 3.69 26.18
CA THR A 293 14.25 2.68 25.59
C THR A 293 13.21 2.31 26.64
N PRO A 294 11.91 2.15 26.32
CA PRO A 294 10.93 1.66 27.28
C PRO A 294 11.32 0.22 27.68
N ARG A 295 12.00 0.07 28.82
CA ARG A 295 12.24 -1.25 29.44
C ARG A 295 10.98 -1.65 30.20
N LEU A 296 10.36 -2.77 29.81
CA LEU A 296 9.55 -3.57 30.73
C LEU A 296 10.40 -3.95 31.96
N PRO A 297 9.82 -4.04 33.17
CA PRO A 297 10.58 -4.19 34.40
C PRO A 297 11.30 -5.54 34.46
N ARG A 298 12.60 -5.56 34.81
CA ARG A 298 13.33 -6.78 35.19
C ARG A 298 13.42 -6.89 36.72
N PRO A 299 13.23 -8.09 37.32
CA PRO A 299 13.64 -8.35 38.69
C PRO A 299 15.17 -8.37 38.81
N ARG A 300 15.69 -8.01 39.99
CA ARG A 300 17.12 -8.01 40.32
C ARG A 300 17.74 -9.41 40.16
N ALA A 301 18.83 -9.51 39.41
CA ALA A 301 19.91 -10.48 39.62
C ALA A 301 21.20 -10.01 38.91
N VAL A 302 22.33 -10.24 39.56
CA VAL A 302 23.68 -9.78 39.22
C VAL A 302 24.32 -10.65 38.11
N MET A 303 25.07 -9.97 37.21
CA MET A 303 26.10 -10.42 36.25
C MET A 303 25.95 -11.73 35.43
N SER A 304 25.83 -11.59 34.10
CA SER A 304 26.79 -12.05 33.06
C SER A 304 26.16 -11.95 31.65
N ARG A 305 26.94 -11.55 30.64
CA ARG A 305 26.56 -11.49 29.20
C ARG A 305 26.30 -12.91 28.63
N PRO A 306 25.70 -13.11 27.42
CA PRO A 306 25.14 -12.16 26.46
C PRO A 306 23.62 -12.30 26.24
N THR A 307 23.12 -11.31 25.51
CA THR A 307 21.75 -10.86 25.32
C THR A 307 20.85 -11.85 24.58
N ARG A 308 19.66 -12.15 25.15
CA ARG A 308 18.47 -12.58 24.39
C ARG A 308 17.48 -11.42 24.36
N ILE A 309 17.26 -10.84 23.20
CA ILE A 309 16.17 -9.90 22.96
C ILE A 309 14.95 -10.75 22.57
N SER A 310 14.00 -10.90 23.48
CA SER A 310 12.71 -11.52 23.21
C SER A 310 11.77 -10.46 22.64
N VAL A 311 11.35 -10.61 21.40
CA VAL A 311 10.26 -9.84 20.80
C VAL A 311 8.94 -10.50 21.20
N THR A 312 8.21 -9.89 22.13
CA THR A 312 6.83 -10.29 22.42
C THR A 312 5.89 -9.46 21.54
N SER A 313 5.10 -10.15 20.72
CA SER A 313 4.03 -9.56 19.93
C SER A 313 2.93 -9.03 20.84
N TRP A 314 2.55 -7.76 20.67
CA TRP A 314 1.38 -7.19 21.31
C TRP A 314 0.21 -7.20 20.33
N LYS A 315 -0.86 -7.93 20.67
CA LYS A 315 -2.19 -7.73 20.06
C LYS A 315 -2.97 -6.73 20.92
N PRO A 316 -3.49 -5.63 20.37
CA PRO A 316 -4.44 -4.80 21.10
C PRO A 316 -5.79 -5.55 21.25
N PRO A 317 -6.50 -5.39 22.38
CA PRO A 317 -7.85 -5.93 22.53
C PRO A 317 -8.86 -5.16 21.66
N PRO A 318 -9.97 -5.79 21.25
CA PRO A 318 -10.98 -5.12 20.44
C PRO A 318 -11.76 -4.10 21.29
N GLY A 319 -11.83 -2.84 20.84
CA GLY A 319 -12.86 -1.89 21.29
C GLY A 319 -12.41 -0.59 21.96
N ALA A 320 -11.12 -0.31 22.15
CA ALA A 320 -10.69 0.93 22.81
C ALA A 320 -10.23 1.99 21.79
N LEU A 321 -11.19 2.75 21.25
CA LEU A 321 -11.17 4.22 21.11
C LEU A 321 -12.42 4.67 20.34
N THR A 322 -13.40 5.14 21.10
CA THR A 322 -14.63 5.77 20.63
C THR A 322 -14.67 7.23 21.07
N ALA A 323 -14.83 8.16 20.13
CA ALA A 323 -15.56 9.43 20.22
C ALA A 323 -15.43 10.13 18.85
N SER A 324 -16.34 9.89 17.89
CA SER A 324 -17.64 10.56 17.66
C SER A 324 -17.53 12.02 17.16
N MET A 325 -17.98 12.17 15.90
CA MET A 325 -18.22 13.36 15.09
C MET A 325 -19.31 14.31 15.63
N VAL A 326 -19.59 15.37 14.84
CA VAL A 326 -20.75 16.29 14.77
C VAL A 326 -20.40 17.69 15.34
N SER A 327 -20.55 18.85 14.69
CA SER A 327 -21.21 19.30 13.46
C SER A 327 -20.55 20.63 13.02
N TRP A 328 -20.60 20.99 11.73
CA TRP A 328 -20.45 22.39 11.30
C TRP A 328 -21.71 22.80 10.55
N ALA A 329 -22.45 23.74 11.14
CA ALA A 329 -23.54 24.48 10.50
C ALA A 329 -23.14 25.96 10.38
N GLY A 330 -22.91 26.40 9.16
CA GLY A 330 -23.24 27.74 8.65
C GLY A 330 -22.44 28.96 9.12
N ARG A 331 -21.73 29.59 8.16
CA ARG A 331 -21.80 31.01 7.73
C ARG A 331 -20.67 31.26 6.72
N ARG A 332 -20.95 31.41 5.42
CA ARG A 332 -21.19 32.67 4.67
C ARG A 332 -20.08 33.74 4.80
N SER A 333 -19.54 34.05 3.62
CA SER A 333 -19.16 35.35 3.03
C SER A 333 -17.84 36.04 3.38
N THR A 334 -17.28 36.62 2.29
CA THR A 334 -16.21 37.65 2.13
C THR A 334 -14.80 37.19 2.47
N ILE A 335 -13.79 37.29 1.59
CA ILE A 335 -13.51 38.21 0.46
C ILE A 335 -13.02 37.41 -0.76
#